data_AF-A0A938F9F1-F1
#
_entry.id   AF-A0A938F9F1-F1
#
_cell.length_a   1.000
_cell.length_b   1.000
_cell.length_c   1.000
_cell.angle_alpha   90.00
_cell.angle_beta   90.00
_cell.angle_gamma   90.00
#
_symmetry.space_group_name_H-M   'P 1'
#
loop_
_entity.id
_entity.type
_entity.pdbx_description
1 polymer ?
#
loop_
_entity_poly.entity_id
_entity_poly.type
_entity_poly.pdbx_seq_one_letter_code
_entity_poly.pdbx_strand_id
1 'polypeptide(L)'
;MALQVASEVVAEVASEVTADVTAEASAVLKKVPSRVGESGSTLGLNWLKGYLDGVASGISVEQFLRKLHHDLEGSLALRCSELFVFDSEGHLVHAGGHGLSMEEIRKVRLGRDSLHPVSDAARTEDVLVITSADDFIQRYPALKQSSQLASPEAGPAIYLPLMSSGVVDGVFAMTFSKSRVIQWSDERSLIELLEVVARIAQLILQRSTNQSGFSTPEQDLSGLTSVGLSDRQIVIAKMIANGMTNRNIAKELGFSEATIRYETIKLYERLRVRNRSHAAARIHQLGIG
;
A
#
# COMPACT_ATOMS: atom_id res chain seq x y z
N MET A 1 15.10 -18.39 -19.91
CA MET A 1 14.80 -17.40 -20.97
C MET A 1 14.09 -16.16 -20.42
N ALA A 2 13.00 -16.25 -19.64
CA ALA A 2 12.30 -15.05 -19.13
C ALA A 2 13.10 -14.20 -18.11
N LEU A 3 13.99 -14.80 -17.30
CA LEU A 3 14.89 -14.05 -16.40
C LEU A 3 15.91 -13.17 -17.15
N GLN A 4 16.29 -13.56 -18.38
CA GLN A 4 17.28 -12.82 -19.17
C GLN A 4 16.64 -11.59 -19.83
N VAL A 5 15.37 -11.72 -20.26
CA VAL A 5 14.58 -10.61 -20.82
C VAL A 5 14.17 -9.59 -19.75
N ALA A 6 13.81 -10.03 -18.53
CA ALA A 6 13.54 -9.12 -17.41
C ALA A 6 14.78 -8.29 -17.01
N SER A 7 15.98 -8.86 -17.14
CA SER A 7 17.24 -8.16 -16.89
C SER A 7 17.59 -7.15 -18.00
N GLU A 8 17.21 -7.41 -19.25
CA GLU A 8 17.44 -6.51 -20.39
C GLU A 8 16.49 -5.30 -20.37
N VAL A 9 15.21 -5.51 -20.02
CA VAL A 9 14.23 -4.40 -19.86
C VAL A 9 14.62 -3.48 -18.70
N VAL A 10 15.18 -4.02 -17.62
CA VAL A 10 15.76 -3.24 -16.52
C VAL A 10 16.91 -2.35 -16.98
N ALA A 11 17.81 -2.88 -17.83
CA ALA A 11 18.96 -2.13 -18.33
C ALA A 11 18.54 -1.00 -19.30
N GLU A 12 17.45 -1.20 -20.04
CA GLU A 12 16.86 -0.22 -20.95
C GLU A 12 16.14 0.91 -20.17
N VAL A 13 15.30 0.56 -19.18
CA VAL A 13 14.61 1.52 -18.29
C VAL A 13 15.59 2.28 -17.38
N ALA A 14 16.74 1.69 -17.04
CA ALA A 14 17.84 2.32 -16.30
C ALA A 14 18.44 3.56 -16.98
N SER A 15 18.22 3.72 -18.29
CA SER A 15 18.77 4.84 -19.05
C SER A 15 17.89 6.11 -19.04
N GLU A 16 16.60 6.00 -18.67
CA GLU A 16 15.62 7.11 -18.80
C GLU A 16 14.95 7.56 -17.48
N VAL A 17 15.14 6.83 -16.37
CA VAL A 17 14.48 7.13 -15.08
C VAL A 17 15.52 7.23 -13.95
N THR A 18 15.34 8.20 -13.04
CA THR A 18 16.15 8.42 -11.83
C THR A 18 16.55 7.11 -11.14
N ALA A 19 17.84 6.99 -10.76
CA ALA A 19 18.49 5.77 -10.27
C ALA A 19 17.73 4.98 -9.17
N ASP A 20 16.90 5.67 -8.38
CA ASP A 20 16.13 5.09 -7.27
C ASP A 20 14.92 4.26 -7.78
N VAL A 21 14.17 4.81 -8.75
CA VAL A 21 12.99 4.15 -9.36
C VAL A 21 13.42 2.95 -10.20
N THR A 22 14.61 3.01 -10.80
CA THR A 22 15.17 1.93 -11.62
C THR A 22 15.74 0.79 -10.78
N ALA A 23 16.29 1.07 -9.60
CA ALA A 23 16.66 0.04 -8.64
C ALA A 23 15.41 -0.71 -8.11
N GLU A 24 14.34 0.02 -7.80
CA GLU A 24 13.09 -0.57 -7.33
C GLU A 24 12.36 -1.36 -8.43
N ALA A 25 12.20 -0.80 -9.64
CA ALA A 25 11.62 -1.51 -10.78
C ALA A 25 12.44 -2.76 -11.17
N SER A 26 13.77 -2.70 -11.05
CA SER A 26 14.65 -3.87 -11.21
C SER A 26 14.39 -4.94 -10.16
N ALA A 27 14.27 -4.55 -8.90
CA ALA A 27 13.90 -5.46 -7.82
C ALA A 27 12.46 -5.98 -7.98
N VAL A 28 11.58 -5.26 -8.67
CA VAL A 28 10.24 -5.74 -9.06
C VAL A 28 10.33 -6.87 -10.07
N LEU A 29 10.98 -6.60 -11.19
CA LEU A 29 11.04 -7.53 -12.32
C LEU A 29 11.83 -8.80 -12.00
N LYS A 30 12.84 -8.73 -11.11
CA LYS A 30 13.60 -9.89 -10.62
C LYS A 30 12.77 -10.86 -9.78
N LYS A 31 11.63 -10.44 -9.22
CA LYS A 31 10.72 -11.28 -8.42
C LYS A 31 9.59 -11.92 -9.23
N VAL A 32 9.45 -11.58 -10.51
CA VAL A 32 8.40 -12.12 -11.39
C VAL A 32 8.83 -13.50 -11.90
N PRO A 33 8.09 -14.58 -11.62
CA PRO A 33 8.45 -15.89 -12.14
C PRO A 33 8.20 -15.99 -13.65
N SER A 34 8.97 -16.88 -14.25
CA SER A 34 9.17 -17.02 -15.69
C SER A 34 8.02 -17.67 -16.46
N ARG A 35 6.87 -17.95 -15.82
CA ARG A 35 5.74 -18.66 -16.43
C ARG A 35 4.40 -18.01 -16.03
N VAL A 36 3.97 -17.07 -16.87
CA VAL A 36 2.56 -16.71 -17.02
C VAL A 36 2.12 -17.26 -18.38
N GLY A 37 1.35 -18.35 -18.35
CA GLY A 37 0.46 -18.84 -19.41
C GLY A 37 1.04 -19.26 -20.77
N GLU A 38 1.34 -20.55 -20.94
CA GLU A 38 1.24 -21.23 -22.24
C GLU A 38 -0.24 -21.31 -22.64
N SER A 39 -0.84 -20.21 -23.09
CA SER A 39 -2.10 -20.14 -23.85
C SER A 39 -2.45 -18.67 -24.13
N GLY A 40 -1.73 -18.05 -25.08
CA GLY A 40 -2.22 -16.89 -25.84
C GLY A 40 -2.76 -15.65 -25.10
N SER A 41 -2.40 -15.39 -23.84
CA SER A 41 -2.92 -14.25 -23.08
C SER A 41 -1.99 -13.03 -23.14
N THR A 42 -2.60 -11.86 -23.36
CA THR A 42 -2.02 -10.51 -23.52
C THR A 42 -1.32 -9.94 -22.29
N LEU A 43 -1.20 -10.70 -21.18
CA LEU A 43 -0.63 -10.27 -19.90
C LEU A 43 0.81 -10.78 -19.74
N GLY A 44 1.71 -10.27 -20.57
CA GLY A 44 3.13 -10.64 -20.58
C GLY A 44 4.08 -9.50 -20.23
N LEU A 45 5.39 -9.70 -20.42
CA LEU A 45 6.41 -8.68 -20.14
C LEU A 45 6.18 -7.36 -20.90
N ASN A 46 5.72 -7.42 -22.15
CA ASN A 46 5.40 -6.23 -22.95
C ASN A 46 4.24 -5.43 -22.36
N TRP A 47 3.26 -6.11 -21.76
CA TRP A 47 2.15 -5.48 -21.07
C TRP A 47 2.65 -4.72 -19.84
N LEU A 48 3.49 -5.35 -19.00
CA LEU A 48 4.14 -4.70 -17.86
C LEU A 48 5.05 -3.53 -18.27
N LYS A 49 5.80 -3.68 -19.37
CA LYS A 49 6.66 -2.61 -19.92
C LYS A 49 5.83 -1.36 -20.23
N GLY A 50 4.66 -1.52 -20.86
CA GLY A 50 3.76 -0.39 -21.13
C GLY A 50 3.29 0.37 -19.88
N TYR A 51 3.18 -0.30 -18.72
CA TYR A 51 2.92 0.40 -17.45
C TYR A 51 4.14 1.16 -16.95
N LEU A 52 5.34 0.58 -17.03
CA LEU A 52 6.58 1.24 -16.63
C LEU A 52 6.89 2.45 -17.52
N ASP A 53 6.66 2.36 -18.82
CA ASP A 53 6.77 3.48 -19.77
C ASP A 53 5.78 4.60 -19.41
N GLY A 54 4.56 4.21 -18.98
CA GLY A 54 3.57 5.12 -18.42
C GLY A 54 4.10 5.83 -17.16
N VAL A 55 4.71 5.10 -16.23
CA VAL A 55 5.34 5.69 -15.05
C VAL A 55 6.44 6.67 -15.45
N ALA A 56 7.32 6.27 -16.38
CA ALA A 56 8.40 7.12 -16.91
C ALA A 56 7.86 8.43 -17.48
N SER A 57 6.74 8.36 -18.18
CA SER A 57 6.04 9.50 -18.81
C SER A 57 5.17 10.33 -17.85
N GLY A 58 5.11 9.97 -16.56
CA GLY A 58 4.34 10.72 -15.56
C GLY A 58 2.83 10.45 -15.59
N ILE A 59 2.42 9.22 -15.88
CA ILE A 59 1.01 8.79 -15.80
C ILE A 59 0.41 9.11 -14.42
N SER A 60 -0.81 9.66 -14.38
CA SER A 60 -1.53 9.87 -13.11
C SER A 60 -2.07 8.56 -12.54
N VAL A 61 -2.38 8.54 -11.23
CA VAL A 61 -3.04 7.39 -10.59
C VAL A 61 -4.35 7.05 -11.30
N GLU A 62 -5.17 8.05 -11.63
CA GLU A 62 -6.45 7.83 -12.32
C GLU A 62 -6.26 7.27 -13.73
N GLN A 63 -5.26 7.75 -14.47
CA GLN A 63 -4.93 7.22 -15.78
C GLN A 63 -4.45 5.76 -15.70
N PHE A 64 -3.60 5.46 -14.72
CA PHE A 64 -3.14 4.10 -14.45
C PHE A 64 -4.30 3.15 -14.12
N LEU A 65 -5.18 3.53 -13.18
CA LEU A 65 -6.33 2.69 -12.79
C LEU A 65 -7.32 2.49 -13.93
N ARG A 66 -7.57 3.53 -14.75
CA ARG A 66 -8.39 3.40 -15.96
C ARG A 66 -7.78 2.41 -16.97
N LYS A 67 -6.47 2.53 -17.21
CA LYS A 67 -5.77 1.63 -18.12
C LYS A 67 -5.81 0.18 -17.60
N LEU A 68 -5.56 0.00 -16.30
CA LEU A 68 -5.61 -1.30 -15.65
C LEU A 68 -6.99 -1.95 -15.76
N HIS A 69 -8.04 -1.17 -15.52
CA HIS A 69 -9.41 -1.63 -15.70
C HIS A 69 -9.65 -2.11 -17.13
N HIS A 70 -9.32 -1.29 -18.13
CA HIS A 70 -9.48 -1.65 -19.53
C HIS A 70 -8.73 -2.94 -19.92
N ASP A 71 -7.49 -3.10 -19.47
CA ASP A 71 -6.65 -4.26 -19.81
C ASP A 71 -7.11 -5.56 -19.13
N LEU A 72 -7.67 -5.46 -17.92
CA LEU A 72 -8.04 -6.61 -17.10
C LEU A 72 -9.53 -6.93 -17.10
N GLU A 73 -10.40 -6.06 -17.61
CA GLU A 73 -11.83 -6.32 -17.75
C GLU A 73 -12.07 -7.55 -18.65
N GLY A 74 -11.41 -7.60 -19.81
CA GLY A 74 -11.60 -8.72 -20.76
C GLY A 74 -10.98 -10.05 -20.32
N SER A 75 -9.84 -10.00 -19.61
CA SER A 75 -9.03 -11.18 -19.26
C SER A 75 -9.33 -11.74 -17.86
N LEU A 76 -9.59 -10.86 -16.89
CA LEU A 76 -9.83 -11.21 -15.49
C LEU A 76 -11.20 -10.78 -14.98
N ALA A 77 -12.01 -10.08 -15.77
CA ALA A 77 -13.27 -9.47 -15.34
C ALA A 77 -13.08 -8.55 -14.13
N LEU A 78 -12.02 -7.73 -14.17
CA LEU A 78 -11.78 -6.70 -13.16
C LEU A 78 -12.96 -5.72 -13.15
N ARG A 79 -13.57 -5.55 -11.97
CA ARG A 79 -14.71 -4.65 -11.78
C ARG A 79 -14.27 -3.34 -11.14
N CYS A 80 -13.41 -3.44 -10.14
CA CYS A 80 -12.98 -2.30 -9.35
C CYS A 80 -11.50 -2.41 -8.99
N SER A 81 -10.80 -1.27 -9.00
CA SER A 81 -9.45 -1.13 -8.44
C SER A 81 -9.37 0.15 -7.63
N GLU A 82 -8.85 0.06 -6.41
CA GLU A 82 -8.81 1.13 -5.41
C GLU A 82 -7.43 1.21 -4.77
N LEU A 83 -7.00 2.41 -4.48
CA LEU A 83 -5.72 2.71 -3.88
C LEU A 83 -5.95 3.46 -2.58
N PHE A 84 -5.45 2.91 -1.49
CA PHE A 84 -5.50 3.51 -0.17
C PHE A 84 -4.11 3.91 0.28
N VAL A 85 -3.99 5.07 0.91
CA VAL A 85 -2.75 5.57 1.50
C VAL A 85 -3.02 6.06 2.91
N PHE A 86 -2.01 6.07 3.75
CA PHE A 86 -2.13 6.64 5.09
C PHE A 86 -2.08 8.17 5.05
N ASP A 87 -3.06 8.83 5.67
CA ASP A 87 -3.02 10.26 5.98
C ASP A 87 -1.96 10.59 7.06
N SER A 88 -1.76 11.88 7.34
CA SER A 88 -0.82 12.35 8.37
C SER A 88 -1.20 11.94 9.80
N GLU A 89 -2.43 11.48 10.01
CA GLU A 89 -2.89 10.97 11.30
C GLU A 89 -2.77 9.45 11.42
N GLY A 90 -2.33 8.76 10.37
CA GLY A 90 -2.19 7.30 10.36
C GLY A 90 -3.48 6.55 10.03
N HIS A 91 -4.44 7.19 9.37
CA HIS A 91 -5.66 6.54 8.86
C HIS A 91 -5.52 6.24 7.37
N LEU A 92 -6.00 5.08 6.93
CA LEU A 92 -6.10 4.74 5.52
C LEU A 92 -7.24 5.52 4.89
N VAL A 93 -6.92 6.32 3.87
CA VAL A 93 -7.84 7.13 3.08
C VAL A 93 -7.71 6.76 1.61
N HIS A 94 -8.78 6.98 0.85
CA HIS A 94 -8.79 6.68 -0.57
C HIS A 94 -7.95 7.70 -1.36
N ALA A 95 -6.93 7.24 -2.08
CA ALA A 95 -6.05 8.05 -2.92
C ALA A 95 -6.47 8.04 -4.40
N GLY A 96 -7.20 7.02 -4.84
CA GLY A 96 -7.65 6.90 -6.23
C GLY A 96 -8.40 5.58 -6.44
N GLY A 97 -9.36 5.58 -7.36
CA GLY A 97 -10.24 4.43 -7.57
C GLY A 97 -10.89 4.48 -8.94
N HIS A 98 -11.17 3.30 -9.49
CA HIS A 98 -11.91 3.14 -10.74
C HIS A 98 -12.88 1.95 -10.61
N GLY A 99 -14.10 2.09 -11.14
CA GLY A 99 -15.16 1.09 -11.00
C GLY A 99 -16.04 1.24 -9.76
N LEU A 100 -15.83 2.27 -8.93
CA LEU A 100 -16.67 2.61 -7.77
C LEU A 100 -17.60 3.80 -8.00
N SER A 101 -18.63 3.90 -7.16
CA SER A 101 -19.41 5.13 -7.02
C SER A 101 -18.63 6.21 -6.25
N MET A 102 -18.89 7.48 -6.56
CA MET A 102 -18.26 8.62 -5.86
C MET A 102 -18.65 8.72 -4.38
N GLU A 103 -19.77 8.13 -3.97
CA GLU A 103 -20.25 8.15 -2.59
C GLU A 103 -19.42 7.26 -1.68
N GLU A 104 -18.97 6.11 -2.19
CA GLU A 104 -18.12 5.17 -1.43
C GLU A 104 -16.71 5.74 -1.25
N ILE A 105 -16.14 6.30 -2.32
CA ILE A 105 -14.80 6.91 -2.31
C ILE A 105 -14.66 7.95 -1.19
N ARG A 106 -15.70 8.75 -0.94
CA ARG A 106 -15.64 9.87 0.02
C ARG A 106 -15.80 9.48 1.49
N LYS A 107 -16.31 8.28 1.79
CA LYS A 107 -16.64 7.88 3.17
C LYS A 107 -15.53 7.10 3.87
N VAL A 108 -14.48 6.70 3.15
CA VAL A 108 -13.48 5.78 3.69
C VAL A 108 -12.34 6.54 4.38
N ARG A 109 -12.37 6.50 5.71
CA ARG A 109 -11.24 6.86 6.58
C ARG A 109 -11.11 5.80 7.67
N LEU A 110 -10.17 4.88 7.47
CA LEU A 110 -10.05 3.68 8.29
C LEU A 110 -8.92 3.81 9.29
N GLY A 111 -9.24 3.59 10.56
CA GLY A 111 -8.23 3.43 11.59
C GLY A 111 -7.53 2.08 11.45
N ARG A 112 -6.38 1.95 12.12
CA ARG A 112 -5.58 0.72 12.11
C ARG A 112 -6.38 -0.53 12.55
N ASP A 113 -7.23 -0.38 13.57
CA ASP A 113 -8.01 -1.48 14.15
C ASP A 113 -9.45 -1.54 13.61
N SER A 114 -9.75 -0.79 12.54
CA SER A 114 -11.04 -0.88 11.87
C SER A 114 -11.24 -2.30 11.32
N LEU A 115 -12.45 -2.85 11.47
CA LEU A 115 -12.81 -4.15 10.91
C LEU A 115 -13.14 -3.99 9.42
N HIS A 116 -12.11 -3.93 8.59
CA HIS A 116 -12.19 -3.73 7.15
C HIS A 116 -11.03 -4.48 6.46
N PRO A 117 -11.22 -5.08 5.27
CA PRO A 117 -10.15 -5.84 4.61
C PRO A 117 -8.90 -5.01 4.31
N VAL A 118 -9.09 -3.72 3.96
CA VAL A 118 -7.98 -2.78 3.73
C VAL A 118 -7.15 -2.57 5.00
N SER A 119 -7.78 -2.30 6.15
CA SER A 119 -7.03 -2.15 7.41
C SER A 119 -6.44 -3.47 7.89
N ASP A 120 -7.10 -4.60 7.65
CA ASP A 120 -6.54 -5.92 7.95
C ASP A 120 -5.29 -6.22 7.13
N ALA A 121 -5.33 -6.04 5.80
CA ALA A 121 -4.17 -6.24 4.94
C ALA A 121 -2.99 -5.34 5.35
N ALA A 122 -3.26 -4.06 5.64
CA ALA A 122 -2.24 -3.15 6.14
C ALA A 122 -1.69 -3.57 7.51
N ARG A 123 -2.55 -4.07 8.40
CA ARG A 123 -2.17 -4.46 9.76
C ARG A 123 -1.46 -5.81 9.81
N THR A 124 -1.74 -6.74 8.90
CA THR A 124 -1.06 -8.04 8.82
C THR A 124 0.17 -8.02 7.95
N GLU A 125 0.32 -7.02 7.06
CA GLU A 125 1.37 -6.98 6.01
C GLU A 125 1.29 -8.15 5.03
N ASP A 126 0.18 -8.90 5.08
CA ASP A 126 -0.06 -10.06 4.23
C ASP A 126 -1.06 -9.71 3.15
N VAL A 127 -0.89 -10.33 1.97
CA VAL A 127 -1.91 -10.33 0.93
C VAL A 127 -3.19 -10.96 1.48
N LEU A 128 -4.27 -10.19 1.47
CA LEU A 128 -5.59 -10.67 1.89
C LEU A 128 -6.42 -10.96 0.65
N VAL A 129 -6.97 -12.17 0.57
CA VAL A 129 -7.91 -12.56 -0.47
C VAL A 129 -9.30 -12.76 0.13
N ILE A 130 -10.30 -12.42 -0.67
CA ILE A 130 -11.71 -12.71 -0.46
C ILE A 130 -12.17 -13.56 -1.62
N THR A 131 -12.77 -14.70 -1.32
CA THR A 131 -13.14 -15.71 -2.32
C THR A 131 -14.49 -15.44 -2.96
N SER A 132 -15.39 -14.75 -2.25
CA SER A 132 -16.74 -14.42 -2.72
C SER A 132 -17.37 -13.32 -1.86
N ALA A 133 -18.53 -12.80 -2.31
CA ALA A 133 -19.35 -11.91 -1.49
C ALA A 133 -19.81 -12.55 -0.17
N ASP A 134 -20.04 -13.86 -0.14
CA ASP A 134 -20.44 -14.58 1.09
C ASP A 134 -19.29 -14.65 2.09
N ASP A 135 -18.06 -14.95 1.63
CA ASP A 135 -16.84 -14.91 2.44
C ASP A 135 -16.60 -13.49 2.99
N PHE A 136 -16.79 -12.46 2.15
CA PHE A 136 -16.72 -11.06 2.58
C PHE A 136 -17.70 -10.77 3.71
N ILE A 137 -18.99 -11.11 3.54
CA ILE A 137 -20.03 -10.84 4.54
C ILE A 137 -19.79 -11.63 5.83
N GLN A 138 -19.29 -12.87 5.72
CA GLN A 138 -18.97 -13.69 6.89
C GLN A 138 -17.83 -13.07 7.71
N ARG A 139 -16.78 -12.57 7.06
CA ARG A 139 -15.62 -11.96 7.72
C ARG A 139 -15.86 -10.52 8.18
N TYR A 140 -16.68 -9.77 7.44
CA TYR A 140 -16.95 -8.34 7.65
C TYR A 140 -18.46 -8.03 7.69
N PRO A 141 -19.24 -8.61 8.62
CA PRO A 141 -20.70 -8.51 8.62
C PRO A 141 -21.21 -7.06 8.78
N ALA A 142 -20.46 -6.20 9.47
CA ALA A 142 -20.78 -4.79 9.64
C ALA A 142 -20.78 -3.99 8.32
N LEU A 143 -20.12 -4.50 7.27
CA LEU A 143 -19.98 -3.83 5.98
C LEU A 143 -21.04 -4.25 4.95
N LYS A 144 -21.97 -5.15 5.32
CA LYS A 144 -22.96 -5.73 4.41
C LYS A 144 -23.82 -4.71 3.66
N GLN A 145 -24.10 -3.56 4.28
CA GLN A 145 -24.97 -2.52 3.70
C GLN A 145 -24.19 -1.34 3.10
N SER A 146 -22.89 -1.24 3.39
CA SER A 146 -22.08 -0.06 3.08
C SER A 146 -20.94 -0.33 2.10
N SER A 147 -20.79 -1.57 1.63
CA SER A 147 -19.73 -1.97 0.71
C SER A 147 -20.28 -2.62 -0.56
N GLN A 148 -19.82 -2.16 -1.73
CA GLN A 148 -20.05 -2.83 -3.01
C GLN A 148 -19.60 -4.30 -3.04
N LEU A 149 -18.65 -4.70 -2.20
CA LEU A 149 -18.20 -6.10 -2.08
C LEU A 149 -19.24 -7.01 -1.45
N ALA A 150 -20.22 -6.47 -0.73
CA ALA A 150 -21.37 -7.22 -0.24
C ALA A 150 -22.50 -7.31 -1.30
N SER A 151 -22.33 -6.68 -2.46
CA SER A 151 -23.34 -6.73 -3.52
C SER A 151 -23.42 -8.12 -4.16
N PRO A 152 -24.59 -8.56 -4.65
CA PRO A 152 -24.74 -9.84 -5.36
C PRO A 152 -23.98 -9.94 -6.68
N GLU A 153 -23.28 -8.88 -7.11
CA GLU A 153 -22.46 -8.86 -8.32
C GLU A 153 -20.96 -8.86 -8.01
N ALA A 154 -20.58 -8.70 -6.73
CA ALA A 154 -19.20 -8.79 -6.30
C ALA A 154 -18.72 -10.23 -6.37
N GLY A 155 -17.57 -10.41 -7.02
CA GLY A 155 -16.85 -11.67 -7.06
C GLY A 155 -15.70 -11.69 -6.06
N PRO A 156 -14.65 -12.47 -6.35
CA PRO A 156 -13.46 -12.50 -5.50
C PRO A 156 -12.77 -11.13 -5.49
N ALA A 157 -11.98 -10.89 -4.44
CA ALA A 157 -11.19 -9.68 -4.29
C ALA A 157 -9.82 -9.99 -3.67
N ILE A 158 -8.88 -9.09 -3.90
CA ILE A 158 -7.52 -9.15 -3.37
C ILE A 158 -7.09 -7.78 -2.86
N TYR A 159 -6.37 -7.76 -1.74
CA TYR A 159 -5.87 -6.58 -1.06
C TYR A 159 -4.37 -6.75 -0.85
N LEU A 160 -3.60 -5.88 -1.48
CA LEU A 160 -2.15 -5.97 -1.62
C LEU A 160 -1.50 -4.84 -0.81
N PRO A 161 -0.83 -5.14 0.31
CA PRO A 161 -0.08 -4.14 1.05
C PRO A 161 1.01 -3.51 0.18
N LEU A 162 1.11 -2.19 0.22
CA LEU A 162 2.13 -1.43 -0.50
C LEU A 162 3.30 -1.17 0.45
N MET A 163 4.39 -1.92 0.28
CA MET A 163 5.53 -1.87 1.18
C MET A 163 6.61 -0.93 0.64
N SER A 164 7.03 0.06 1.42
CA SER A 164 8.22 0.88 1.16
C SER A 164 9.09 0.94 2.39
N SER A 165 10.40 0.78 2.23
CA SER A 165 11.38 0.88 3.32
C SER A 165 10.97 0.12 4.61
N GLY A 166 10.37 -1.07 4.45
CA GLY A 166 9.96 -1.93 5.58
C GLY A 166 8.68 -1.51 6.32
N VAL A 167 7.88 -0.59 5.76
CA VAL A 167 6.56 -0.23 6.29
C VAL A 167 5.48 -0.29 5.21
N VAL A 168 4.23 -0.45 5.64
CA VAL A 168 3.07 -0.32 4.76
C VAL A 168 2.76 1.15 4.53
N ASP A 169 2.83 1.61 3.29
CA ASP A 169 2.43 2.96 2.88
C ASP A 169 0.97 3.07 2.47
N GLY A 170 0.36 1.92 2.15
CA GLY A 170 -0.99 1.86 1.64
C GLY A 170 -1.42 0.45 1.31
N VAL A 171 -2.58 0.33 0.67
CA VAL A 171 -3.11 -0.95 0.19
C VAL A 171 -3.70 -0.73 -1.19
N PHE A 172 -3.38 -1.61 -2.12
CA PHE A 172 -4.03 -1.67 -3.42
C PHE A 172 -5.07 -2.79 -3.41
N ALA A 173 -6.34 -2.46 -3.62
CA ALA A 173 -7.45 -3.38 -3.61
C ALA A 173 -8.01 -3.57 -5.02
N MET A 174 -8.33 -4.81 -5.37
CA MET A 174 -8.95 -5.15 -6.65
C MET A 174 -10.11 -6.12 -6.41
N THR A 175 -11.24 -5.82 -7.03
CA THR A 175 -12.46 -6.65 -6.96
C THR A 175 -12.84 -7.08 -8.36
N PHE A 176 -13.15 -8.36 -8.52
CA PHE A 176 -13.54 -8.97 -9.79
C PHE A 176 -15.06 -9.20 -9.84
N SER A 177 -15.59 -9.40 -11.04
CA SER A 177 -16.98 -9.81 -11.23
C SER A 177 -17.25 -11.18 -10.62
N LYS A 178 -18.46 -11.42 -10.11
CA LYS A 178 -18.93 -12.76 -9.68
C LYS A 178 -18.83 -13.84 -10.78
N SER A 179 -18.78 -13.43 -12.05
CA SER A 179 -18.60 -14.36 -13.17
C SER A 179 -17.20 -14.97 -13.20
N ARG A 180 -16.24 -14.37 -12.47
CA ARG A 180 -14.89 -14.89 -12.29
C ARG A 180 -14.83 -15.71 -11.01
N VAL A 181 -14.44 -16.98 -11.15
CA VAL A 181 -14.05 -17.83 -10.02
C VAL A 181 -12.53 -17.87 -10.00
N ILE A 182 -11.93 -17.52 -8.86
CA ILE A 182 -10.47 -17.57 -8.66
C ILE A 182 -10.19 -18.49 -7.48
N GLN A 183 -9.50 -19.59 -7.74
CA GLN A 183 -8.96 -20.44 -6.68
C GLN A 183 -7.58 -19.90 -6.28
N TRP A 184 -7.58 -18.93 -5.36
CA TRP A 184 -6.37 -18.20 -4.96
C TRP A 184 -5.21 -19.10 -4.50
N SER A 185 -5.50 -20.28 -3.94
CA SER A 185 -4.47 -21.25 -3.53
C SER A 185 -3.61 -21.76 -4.69
N ASP A 186 -4.20 -21.82 -5.89
CA ASP A 186 -3.62 -22.46 -7.07
C ASP A 186 -3.09 -21.40 -8.05
N GLU A 187 -3.49 -20.15 -7.88
CA GLU A 187 -3.25 -19.00 -8.76
C GLU A 187 -2.05 -18.15 -8.31
N ARG A 188 -0.96 -18.80 -7.91
CA ARG A 188 0.22 -18.11 -7.34
C ARG A 188 0.84 -17.10 -8.31
N SER A 189 0.96 -17.47 -9.59
CA SER A 189 1.49 -16.58 -10.64
C SER A 189 0.60 -15.34 -10.86
N LEU A 190 -0.72 -15.48 -10.69
CA LEU A 190 -1.64 -14.35 -10.79
C LEU A 190 -1.45 -13.40 -9.60
N ILE A 191 -1.32 -13.94 -8.38
CA ILE A 191 -1.06 -13.12 -7.19
C ILE A 191 0.24 -12.32 -7.37
N GLU A 192 1.31 -12.96 -7.82
CA GLU A 192 2.60 -12.30 -8.06
C GLU A 192 2.52 -11.23 -9.15
N LEU A 193 1.75 -11.47 -10.22
CA LEU A 193 1.47 -10.46 -11.24
C LEU A 193 0.73 -9.24 -10.64
N LEU A 194 -0.29 -9.47 -9.82
CA LEU A 194 -1.06 -8.40 -9.20
C LEU A 194 -0.22 -7.64 -8.15
N GLU A 195 0.69 -8.30 -7.43
CA GLU A 195 1.69 -7.65 -6.57
C GLU A 195 2.62 -6.72 -7.36
N VAL A 196 3.03 -7.10 -8.56
CA VAL A 196 3.80 -6.22 -9.46
C VAL A 196 2.97 -4.99 -9.82
N VAL A 197 1.72 -5.18 -10.22
CA VAL A 197 0.78 -4.07 -10.53
C VAL A 197 0.54 -3.17 -9.33
N ALA A 198 0.52 -3.69 -8.11
CA ALA A 198 0.40 -2.89 -6.89
C ALA A 198 1.64 -2.00 -6.69
N ARG A 199 2.83 -2.51 -6.97
CA ARG A 199 4.10 -1.77 -6.85
C ARG A 199 4.27 -0.71 -7.93
N ILE A 200 3.95 -1.07 -9.17
CA ILE A 200 3.13 -0.27 -10.10
C ILE A 200 2.58 1.07 -9.56
N ALA A 201 1.39 0.94 -8.97
CA ALA A 201 0.63 2.04 -8.38
C ALA A 201 1.40 2.80 -7.29
N GLN A 202 2.19 2.10 -6.47
CA GLN A 202 2.99 2.71 -5.42
C GLN A 202 4.06 3.67 -5.97
N LEU A 203 4.77 3.29 -7.04
CA LEU A 203 5.77 4.15 -7.69
C LEU A 203 5.13 5.44 -8.23
N ILE A 204 3.92 5.33 -8.80
CA ILE A 204 3.18 6.49 -9.32
C ILE A 204 2.82 7.47 -8.18
N LEU A 205 2.41 6.95 -7.03
CA LEU A 205 2.11 7.77 -5.84
C LEU A 205 3.35 8.52 -5.34
N GLN A 206 4.47 7.83 -5.18
CA GLN A 206 5.71 8.41 -4.64
C GLN A 206 6.26 9.53 -5.54
N ARG A 207 6.11 9.41 -6.87
CA ARG A 207 6.48 10.50 -7.79
C ARG A 207 5.60 11.72 -7.61
N SER A 208 4.29 11.51 -7.43
CA SER A 208 3.33 12.61 -7.23
C SER A 208 3.61 13.39 -5.94
N THR A 209 4.01 12.69 -4.86
CA THR A 209 4.39 13.34 -3.60
C THR A 209 5.73 14.07 -3.71
N ASN A 210 6.73 13.50 -4.40
CA ASN A 210 8.06 14.10 -4.55
C ASN A 210 8.07 15.32 -5.46
N GLN A 211 7.20 15.38 -6.47
CA GLN A 211 7.07 16.57 -7.34
C GLN A 211 6.39 17.75 -6.65
N SER A 212 5.70 17.51 -5.53
CA SER A 212 4.97 18.53 -4.77
C SER A 212 5.80 19.16 -3.64
N GLY A 213 7.03 18.68 -3.38
CA GLY A 213 7.85 19.10 -2.24
C GLY A 213 9.11 19.88 -2.63
N PHE A 214 9.07 21.21 -2.56
CA PHE A 214 10.28 22.01 -2.41
C PHE A 214 10.78 21.90 -0.96
N SER A 215 11.90 21.23 -0.73
CA SER A 215 12.65 21.33 0.54
C SER A 215 14.16 21.24 0.31
N THR A 216 14.84 22.28 0.74
CA THR A 216 16.29 22.47 0.84
C THR A 216 16.96 21.52 1.84
N PRO A 217 18.28 21.27 1.73
CA PRO A 217 19.01 20.34 2.58
C PRO A 217 19.39 21.02 3.91
N GLU A 218 18.55 20.86 4.93
CA GLU A 218 18.95 21.05 6.33
C GLU A 218 18.44 19.83 7.12
N GLN A 219 19.31 18.82 7.17
CA GLN A 219 19.08 17.50 7.79
C GLN A 219 19.40 17.57 9.28
N ASP A 220 18.49 17.02 10.10
CA ASP A 220 18.71 16.39 11.43
C ASP A 220 17.43 16.40 12.31
N LEU A 221 16.37 17.11 11.90
CA LEU A 221 15.04 17.09 12.55
C LEU A 221 13.86 16.77 11.60
N SER A 222 14.15 16.58 10.30
CA SER A 222 13.15 16.54 9.22
C SER A 222 12.38 15.22 9.07
N GLY A 223 12.83 14.13 9.72
CA GLY A 223 12.22 12.80 9.58
C GLY A 223 10.86 12.63 10.27
N LEU A 224 10.55 13.41 11.32
CA LEU A 224 9.28 13.32 12.07
C LEU A 224 8.29 14.42 11.71
N THR A 225 8.79 15.58 11.26
CA THR A 225 7.95 16.64 10.70
C THR A 225 7.36 16.22 9.36
N SER A 226 8.07 15.40 8.56
CA SER A 226 7.53 14.76 7.35
C SER A 226 6.43 13.73 7.64
N VAL A 227 6.43 13.12 8.84
CA VAL A 227 5.38 12.21 9.33
C VAL A 227 4.29 12.96 10.12
N GLY A 228 4.39 14.29 10.26
CA GLY A 228 3.38 15.12 10.90
C GLY A 228 3.27 14.95 12.43
N LEU A 229 4.34 14.49 13.09
CA LEU A 229 4.36 14.40 14.56
C LEU A 229 4.46 15.79 15.20
N SER A 230 3.77 15.99 16.32
CA SER A 230 3.94 17.21 17.13
C SER A 230 5.27 17.20 17.89
N ASP A 231 5.76 18.37 18.30
CA ASP A 231 6.98 18.49 19.10
C ASP A 231 6.99 17.56 20.32
N ARG A 232 5.83 17.46 20.98
CA ARG A 232 5.64 16.55 22.12
C ARG A 232 5.74 15.09 21.71
N GLN A 233 5.14 14.69 20.59
CA GLN A 233 5.24 13.32 20.08
C GLN A 233 6.66 12.97 19.64
N ILE A 234 7.43 13.94 19.14
CA ILE A 234 8.86 13.78 18.83
C ILE A 234 9.65 13.47 20.11
N VAL A 235 9.40 14.20 21.20
CA VAL A 235 10.04 13.95 22.49
C VAL A 235 9.67 12.55 23.03
N ILE A 236 8.39 12.18 22.98
CA ILE A 236 7.93 10.85 23.40
C ILE A 236 8.58 9.76 22.53
N ALA A 237 8.67 9.96 21.21
CA ALA A 237 9.31 9.03 20.29
C ALA A 237 10.80 8.79 20.64
N LYS A 238 11.57 9.86 20.89
CA LYS A 238 12.97 9.76 21.34
C LYS A 238 13.11 8.94 22.63
N MET A 239 12.26 9.21 23.62
CA MET A 239 12.25 8.45 24.86
C MET A 239 11.88 6.97 24.64
N ILE A 240 10.99 6.68 23.68
CA ILE A 240 10.65 5.30 23.31
C ILE A 240 11.84 4.58 22.66
N ALA A 241 12.52 5.24 21.73
CA ALA A 241 13.72 4.71 21.07
C ALA A 241 14.85 4.40 22.06
N ASN A 242 14.93 5.18 23.15
CA ASN A 242 15.85 4.96 24.28
C ASN A 242 15.35 3.94 25.33
N GLY A 243 14.24 3.23 25.06
CA GLY A 243 13.73 2.17 25.93
C GLY A 243 12.91 2.62 27.15
N MET A 244 12.56 3.90 27.28
CA MET A 244 11.84 4.40 28.46
C MET A 244 10.38 3.95 28.49
N THR A 245 9.95 3.28 29.57
CA THR A 245 8.54 2.86 29.74
C THR A 245 7.57 4.05 29.82
N ASN A 246 6.28 3.84 29.53
CA ASN A 246 5.26 4.89 29.64
C ASN A 246 5.23 5.55 31.03
N ARG A 247 5.49 4.77 32.09
CA ARG A 247 5.61 5.26 33.47
C ARG A 247 6.80 6.22 33.63
N ASN A 248 7.97 5.87 33.07
CA ASN A 248 9.15 6.71 33.14
C ASN A 248 8.97 7.99 32.33
N ILE A 249 8.41 7.90 31.11
CA ILE A 249 8.09 9.05 30.27
C ILE A 249 7.08 9.98 30.97
N ALA A 250 6.07 9.41 31.63
CA ALA A 250 5.07 10.18 32.38
C ALA A 250 5.72 10.99 33.51
N LYS A 251 6.62 10.36 34.27
CA LYS A 251 7.39 11.02 35.32
C LYS A 251 8.29 12.14 34.76
N GLU A 252 9.00 11.86 33.68
CA GLU A 252 9.93 12.80 33.05
C GLU A 252 9.21 14.04 32.49
N LEU A 253 8.04 13.84 31.87
CA LEU A 253 7.27 14.90 31.21
C LEU A 253 6.20 15.53 32.11
N GLY A 254 6.06 15.09 33.37
CA GLY A 254 5.07 15.62 34.30
C GLY A 254 3.61 15.31 33.94
N PHE A 255 3.35 14.19 33.26
CA PHE A 255 2.00 13.74 32.87
C PHE A 255 1.58 12.48 33.64
N SER A 256 0.29 12.13 33.54
CA SER A 256 -0.18 10.83 34.01
C SER A 256 0.28 9.71 33.07
N GLU A 257 0.46 8.49 33.59
CA GLU A 257 0.76 7.31 32.76
C GLU A 257 -0.34 7.04 31.73
N ALA A 258 -1.60 7.31 32.08
CA ALA A 258 -2.73 7.17 31.16
C ALA A 258 -2.61 8.13 29.96
N THR A 259 -2.19 9.38 30.20
CA THR A 259 -1.93 10.36 29.14
C THR A 259 -0.83 9.88 28.21
N ILE A 260 0.30 9.40 28.73
CA ILE A 260 1.38 8.89 27.89
C ILE A 260 0.97 7.63 27.12
N ARG A 261 0.16 6.76 27.72
CA ARG A 261 -0.39 5.60 27.02
C ARG A 261 -1.24 6.03 25.81
N TYR A 262 -2.11 7.01 25.99
CA TYR A 262 -2.91 7.57 24.90
C TYR A 262 -2.03 8.19 23.80
N GLU A 263 -1.06 9.02 24.15
CA GLU A 263 -0.11 9.62 23.20
C GLU A 263 0.69 8.56 22.43
N THR A 264 1.08 7.47 23.12
CA THR A 264 1.82 6.36 22.51
C THR A 264 0.98 5.61 21.50
N ILE A 265 -0.32 5.41 21.75
CA ILE A 265 -1.25 4.82 20.78
C ILE A 265 -1.32 5.69 19.52
N LYS A 266 -1.53 7.00 19.69
CA LYS A 266 -1.58 7.96 18.57
C LYS A 266 -0.25 8.03 17.80
N LEU A 267 0.86 7.95 18.51
CA LEU A 267 2.18 7.88 17.91
C LEU A 267 2.34 6.60 17.06
N TYR A 268 1.88 5.44 17.55
CA TYR A 268 1.96 4.19 16.79
C TYR A 268 1.11 4.22 15.52
N GLU A 269 -0.07 4.85 15.57
CA GLU A 269 -0.91 5.08 14.38
C GLU A 269 -0.16 5.91 13.34
N ARG A 270 0.38 7.07 13.73
CA ARG A 270 1.13 7.96 12.83
C ARG A 270 2.40 7.33 12.26
N LEU A 271 3.12 6.55 13.09
CA LEU A 271 4.32 5.82 12.66
C LEU A 271 3.99 4.55 11.85
N ARG A 272 2.72 4.15 11.75
CA ARG A 272 2.25 2.94 11.04
C ARG A 272 2.89 1.65 11.60
N VAL A 273 3.10 1.61 12.92
CA VAL A 273 3.78 0.52 13.62
C VAL A 273 2.84 -0.24 14.52
N ARG A 274 3.10 -1.54 14.67
CA ARG A 274 2.18 -2.42 15.40
C ARG A 274 2.28 -2.31 16.91
N ASN A 275 3.49 -2.11 17.41
CA ASN A 275 3.82 -2.19 18.82
C ASN A 275 5.03 -1.32 19.13
N ARG A 276 5.39 -1.30 20.41
CA ARG A 276 6.50 -0.52 20.95
C ARG A 276 7.85 -0.86 20.31
N SER A 277 8.13 -2.15 20.11
CA SER A 277 9.41 -2.60 19.55
C SER A 277 9.54 -2.16 18.09
N HIS A 278 8.47 -2.31 17.30
CA HIS A 278 8.40 -1.77 15.94
C HIS A 278 8.49 -0.24 15.92
N ALA A 279 7.86 0.45 16.88
CA ALA A 279 7.98 1.89 17.01
C ALA A 279 9.44 2.31 17.23
N ALA A 280 10.13 1.70 18.20
CA ALA A 280 11.54 1.98 18.46
C ALA A 280 12.40 1.75 17.20
N ALA A 281 12.23 0.62 16.52
CA ALA A 281 12.95 0.32 15.28
C ALA A 281 12.66 1.36 14.18
N ARG A 282 11.39 1.76 13.99
CA ARG A 282 11.00 2.75 12.99
C ARG A 282 11.54 4.14 13.30
N ILE A 283 11.53 4.54 14.57
CA ILE A 283 12.06 5.83 15.02
C ILE A 283 13.59 5.90 14.74
N HIS A 284 14.32 4.81 15.01
CA HIS A 284 15.74 4.68 14.64
C HIS A 284 15.97 4.74 13.12
N GLN A 285 15.15 4.06 12.32
CA GLN A 285 15.23 4.12 10.85
C GLN A 285 15.01 5.53 10.30
N LEU A 286 14.20 6.34 10.96
CA LEU A 286 13.96 7.73 10.61
C LEU A 286 15.10 8.67 11.07
N GLY A 287 16.19 8.13 11.66
CA GLY A 287 17.35 8.90 12.10
C GLY A 287 17.18 9.57 13.47
N ILE A 288 16.24 9.09 14.28
CA ILE A 288 15.98 9.64 15.61
C ILE A 288 16.38 8.60 16.65
N GLY A 289 17.63 8.66 17.11
CA GLY A 289 18.19 7.70 18.08
C GLY A 289 19.48 8.20 18.66
#